data_AF-A0AA41CGW8-F1
#
_entry.id   AF-A0AA41CGW8-F1
#
_cell.length_a   1.000
_cell.length_b   1.000
_cell.length_c   1.000
_cell.angle_alpha   90.00
_cell.angle_beta   90.00
_cell.angle_gamma   90.00
#
_symmetry.space_group_name_H-M   'P 1'
#
loop_
_entity.id
_entity.type
_entity.pdbx_description
1 polymer ?
#
loop_
_entity_poly.entity_id
_entity_poly.type
_entity_poly.pdbx_seq_one_letter_code
_entity_poly.pdbx_strand_id
1 'polypeptide(L)'
;MMIVPAYWAEARLQARFRGRPVVVRRFGWSDEGPAEAQVHADRRANEALNAILAGQALPRREVRSNYGVEGVPIREQIVQRDGDVIITRNSYGALCLNSPDVLFADIDHAQPPAGCVMPAIVAAVVLLAGAVTGTLLWHWLVGLVLGVAAVVLVNAALLLRRRQRLAAAGGAEGLALRRVEVFSEQHPDWHLRAYRTPAGLRVLAMHATFSPEDEQLQAFFKALGTDTLYARMCRLQHCFRARLTPKPWRVGLRYRIRPPVAAWSAEQANNPDRLAWIAEYEKKSAGFAACAYLRSFGDTTRVHAKAEHVRDLHDRLSRAQDCLPLA
;
A
#
# COMPACT_ATOMS: atom_id res chain seq x y z
N MET A 1 14.71 14.14 3.71
CA MET A 1 15.63 13.12 3.14
C MET A 1 14.96 11.76 3.29
N MET A 2 14.96 10.93 2.24
CA MET A 2 14.33 9.60 2.26
C MET A 2 14.89 8.74 3.40
N ILE A 3 14.00 8.02 4.09
CA ILE A 3 14.35 7.20 5.25
C ILE A 3 14.35 5.72 4.86
N VAL A 4 15.48 5.25 4.32
CA VAL A 4 15.75 3.82 4.08
C VAL A 4 17.11 3.47 4.70
N PRO A 5 17.16 3.28 6.03
CA PRO A 5 18.43 3.27 6.75
C PRO A 5 19.20 1.96 6.57
N ALA A 6 20.52 2.07 6.39
CA ALA A 6 21.42 0.92 6.34
C ALA A 6 21.64 0.26 7.71
N TYR A 7 21.78 1.07 8.78
CA TYR A 7 22.12 0.62 10.12
C TYR A 7 20.99 0.87 11.10
N TRP A 8 20.88 -0.03 12.09
CA TRP A 8 19.79 -0.05 13.05
C TRP A 8 20.29 -0.50 14.42
N ALA A 9 19.76 0.13 15.47
CA ALA A 9 20.05 -0.21 16.86
C ALA A 9 18.78 -0.16 17.72
N GLU A 10 18.81 -0.74 18.92
CA GLU A 10 17.72 -0.68 19.90
C GLU A 10 18.29 -0.26 21.25
N ALA A 11 17.79 0.85 21.77
CA ALA A 11 18.11 1.32 23.12
C ALA A 11 17.08 0.79 24.12
N ARG A 12 17.55 0.43 25.31
CA ARG A 12 16.71 -0.01 26.44
C ARG A 12 17.08 0.80 27.68
N LEU A 13 16.16 1.63 28.14
CA LEU A 13 16.32 2.39 29.37
C LEU A 13 15.35 1.89 30.44
N GLN A 14 15.78 2.00 31.69
CA GLN A 14 14.98 1.62 32.86
C GLN A 14 15.03 2.74 33.90
N ALA A 15 13.86 3.13 34.41
CA ALA A 15 13.72 4.09 35.50
C ALA A 15 12.68 3.62 36.52
N ARG A 16 12.55 4.33 37.64
CA ARG A 16 11.44 4.18 38.58
C ARG A 16 10.53 5.40 38.47
N PHE A 17 9.23 5.15 38.35
CA PHE A 17 8.20 6.19 38.33
C PHE A 17 7.06 5.80 39.27
N ARG A 18 6.75 6.67 40.24
CA ARG A 18 5.73 6.41 41.28
C ARG A 18 5.92 5.04 41.96
N GLY A 19 7.16 4.72 42.30
CA GLY A 19 7.55 3.45 42.94
C GLY A 19 7.55 2.22 42.02
N ARG A 20 7.14 2.32 40.75
CA ARG A 20 7.10 1.19 39.80
C ARG A 20 8.25 1.27 38.79
N PRO A 21 8.88 0.15 38.41
CA PRO A 21 9.86 0.14 37.33
C PRO A 21 9.18 0.41 35.99
N VAL A 22 9.78 1.29 35.20
CA VAL A 22 9.39 1.61 33.83
C VAL A 22 10.56 1.27 32.93
N VAL A 23 10.33 0.44 31.91
CA VAL A 23 11.31 0.10 30.88
C VAL A 23 10.82 0.66 29.56
N VAL A 24 11.67 1.43 28.89
CA VAL A 24 11.39 2.02 27.58
C VAL A 24 12.36 1.46 26.57
N ARG A 25 11.85 1.07 25.40
CA ARG A 25 12.64 0.60 24.26
C ARG A 25 12.32 1.38 23.00
N ARG A 26 13.36 1.84 22.31
CA ARG A 26 13.27 2.60 21.06
C ARG A 26 14.29 2.10 20.06
N PHE A 27 13.89 2.07 18.80
CA PHE A 27 14.79 1.86 17.68
C PHE A 27 15.43 3.17 17.27
N GLY A 28 16.69 3.09 16.87
CA GLY A 28 17.42 4.13 16.16
C GLY A 28 17.99 3.58 14.88
N TRP A 29 18.34 4.47 13.97
CA TRP A 29 18.82 4.14 12.64
C TRP A 29 19.75 5.23 12.11
N SER A 30 20.62 4.84 11.17
CA SER A 30 21.58 5.71 10.49
C SER A 30 21.96 5.12 9.13
N ASP A 31 22.43 5.98 8.23
CA ASP A 31 23.12 5.58 7.00
C ASP A 31 24.65 5.59 7.14
N GLU A 32 25.19 6.18 8.21
CA GLU A 32 26.63 6.34 8.43
C GLU A 32 27.26 5.12 9.09
N GLY A 33 26.64 4.62 10.17
CA GLY A 33 27.19 3.49 10.89
C GLY A 33 26.32 2.99 12.07
N PRO A 34 26.72 1.85 12.67
CA PRO A 34 26.04 1.30 13.84
C PRO A 34 26.11 2.19 15.08
N ALA A 35 27.19 2.95 15.26
CA ALA A 35 27.37 3.83 16.42
C ALA A 35 26.38 5.00 16.39
N GLU A 36 26.19 5.61 15.23
CA GLU A 36 25.26 6.71 14.99
C GLU A 36 23.81 6.21 15.13
N ALA A 37 23.52 4.99 14.65
CA ALA A 37 22.24 4.35 14.88
C ALA A 37 21.96 4.14 16.37
N GLN A 38 22.97 3.76 17.16
CA GLN A 38 22.87 3.61 18.61
C GLN A 38 22.65 4.95 19.32
N VAL A 39 23.43 5.99 18.97
CA VAL A 39 23.23 7.36 19.49
C VAL A 39 21.81 7.85 19.20
N HIS A 40 21.30 7.61 18.00
CA HIS A 40 19.93 7.95 17.64
C HIS A 40 18.91 7.15 18.49
N ALA A 41 19.14 5.86 18.72
CA ALA A 41 18.27 5.03 19.55
C ALA A 41 18.24 5.53 21.00
N ASP A 42 19.40 5.85 21.57
CA ASP A 42 19.55 6.34 22.94
C ASP A 42 18.87 7.69 23.12
N ARG A 43 19.03 8.61 22.17
CA ARG A 43 18.33 9.91 22.18
C ARG A 43 16.81 9.71 22.22
N ARG A 44 16.26 8.90 21.30
CA ARG A 44 14.83 8.61 21.24
C ARG A 44 14.32 7.94 22.52
N ALA A 45 15.10 7.02 23.09
CA ALA A 45 14.73 6.34 24.33
C ALA A 45 14.69 7.31 25.52
N ASN A 46 15.65 8.22 25.61
CA ASN A 46 15.68 9.27 26.65
C ASN A 46 14.49 10.23 26.51
N GLU A 47 14.22 10.73 25.30
CA GLU A 47 13.06 11.59 25.02
C GLU A 47 11.74 10.91 25.43
N ALA A 48 11.54 9.66 25.01
CA ALA A 48 10.34 8.90 25.34
C ALA A 48 10.22 8.60 26.84
N LEU A 49 11.33 8.30 27.52
CA LEU A 49 11.35 8.08 28.96
C LEU A 49 10.96 9.35 29.70
N ASN A 50 11.57 10.49 29.35
CA ASN A 50 11.25 11.79 29.96
C ASN A 50 9.79 12.16 29.77
N ALA A 51 9.23 11.96 28.57
CA ALA A 51 7.81 12.18 28.30
C ALA A 51 6.89 11.30 29.17
N ILE A 52 7.23 10.01 29.33
CA ILE A 52 6.47 9.10 30.21
C ILE A 52 6.57 9.52 31.68
N LEU A 53 7.76 9.94 32.14
CA LEU A 53 7.97 10.47 33.50
C LEU A 53 7.21 11.78 33.71
N ALA A 54 7.03 12.60 32.67
CA ALA A 54 6.20 13.80 32.68
C ALA A 54 4.69 13.49 32.62
N GLY A 55 4.28 12.21 32.56
CA GLY A 55 2.89 11.78 32.59
C GLY A 55 2.24 11.61 31.22
N GLN A 56 2.99 11.72 30.11
CA GLN A 56 2.45 11.44 28.77
C GLN A 56 2.20 9.95 28.57
N ALA A 57 1.06 9.62 27.99
CA ALA A 57 0.68 8.25 27.66
C ALA A 57 1.36 7.80 26.34
N LEU A 58 2.60 7.30 26.44
CA LEU A 58 3.35 6.76 25.30
C LEU A 58 3.55 5.25 25.39
N PRO A 59 3.60 4.54 24.25
CA PRO A 59 3.93 3.12 24.24
C PRO A 59 5.35 2.89 24.76
N ARG A 60 5.51 1.97 25.71
CA ARG A 60 6.82 1.65 26.30
C ARG A 60 7.78 0.98 25.32
N ARG A 61 7.25 0.33 24.29
CA ARG A 61 8.02 -0.40 23.28
C ARG A 61 7.46 -0.12 21.89
N GLU A 62 8.36 0.10 20.94
CA GLU A 62 8.02 0.16 19.52
C GLU A 62 7.86 -1.26 18.94
N VAL A 63 6.84 -1.44 18.12
CA VAL A 63 6.54 -2.74 17.49
C VAL A 63 7.20 -2.82 16.13
N ARG A 64 7.79 -3.98 15.82
CA ARG A 64 8.30 -4.28 14.48
C ARG A 64 7.11 -4.61 13.57
N SER A 65 6.93 -3.85 12.50
CA SER A 65 5.78 -3.94 11.58
C SER A 65 6.27 -3.96 10.13
N ASN A 66 5.51 -4.62 9.25
CA ASN A 66 5.81 -4.70 7.81
C ASN A 66 5.75 -3.32 7.12
N TYR A 67 5.00 -2.39 7.70
CA TYR A 67 4.82 -1.03 7.18
C TYR A 67 5.39 0.01 8.16
N GLY A 68 6.30 -0.40 9.04
CA GLY A 68 6.74 0.45 10.15
C GLY A 68 5.59 0.80 11.10
N VAL A 69 5.87 1.71 12.02
CA VAL A 69 4.89 2.38 12.88
C VAL A 69 5.16 3.88 12.80
N GLU A 70 4.20 4.70 13.20
CA GLU A 70 4.41 6.15 13.18
C GLU A 70 5.67 6.54 13.97
N GLY A 71 6.59 7.22 13.29
CA GLY A 71 7.89 7.58 13.84
C GLY A 71 8.96 6.48 13.80
N VAL A 72 8.74 5.31 13.20
CA VAL A 72 9.76 4.26 12.98
C VAL A 72 9.72 3.81 11.51
N PRO A 73 10.83 3.93 10.76
CA PRO A 73 10.84 3.62 9.35
C PRO A 73 10.67 2.12 9.07
N ILE A 74 10.41 1.80 7.81
CA ILE A 74 10.38 0.41 7.37
C ILE A 74 11.82 -0.12 7.39
N ARG A 75 12.02 -1.26 8.05
CA ARG A 75 13.32 -1.93 8.11
C ARG A 75 13.41 -3.04 7.08
N GLU A 76 14.01 -2.73 5.95
CA GLU A 76 14.17 -3.63 4.80
C GLU A 76 15.63 -3.81 4.40
N GLN A 77 15.92 -4.89 3.69
CA GLN A 77 17.23 -5.13 3.12
C GLN A 77 17.43 -4.22 1.91
N ILE A 78 18.48 -3.40 1.91
CA ILE A 78 18.93 -2.70 0.70
C ILE A 78 19.59 -3.74 -0.21
N VAL A 79 19.06 -3.89 -1.42
CA VAL A 79 19.56 -4.83 -2.43
C VAL A 79 20.46 -4.11 -3.42
N GLN A 80 20.10 -2.87 -3.79
CA GLN A 80 20.86 -2.06 -4.73
C GLN A 80 20.61 -0.57 -4.46
N ARG A 81 21.64 0.24 -4.71
CA ARG A 81 21.54 1.71 -4.77
C ARG A 81 21.85 2.15 -6.20
N ASP A 82 21.04 3.05 -6.74
CA ASP A 82 21.21 3.68 -8.04
C ASP A 82 21.01 5.19 -7.87
N GLY A 83 22.11 5.91 -7.66
CA GLY A 83 22.06 7.29 -7.17
C GLY A 83 21.34 7.38 -5.82
N ASP A 84 20.30 8.23 -5.76
CA ASP A 84 19.43 8.38 -4.59
C ASP A 84 18.17 7.51 -4.64
N VAL A 85 18.05 6.64 -5.64
CA VAL A 85 17.01 5.62 -5.75
C VAL A 85 17.51 4.33 -5.10
N ILE A 86 16.70 3.73 -4.22
CA ILE A 86 17.08 2.55 -3.46
C ILE A 86 16.12 1.41 -3.75
N ILE A 87 16.68 0.26 -4.14
CA ILE A 87 15.93 -0.99 -4.28
C ILE A 87 16.05 -1.78 -2.99
N THR A 88 14.91 -2.04 -2.35
CA THR A 88 14.82 -2.83 -1.12
C THR A 88 14.11 -4.15 -1.36
N ARG A 89 14.37 -5.13 -0.49
CA ARG A 89 13.57 -6.36 -0.38
C ARG A 89 12.65 -6.27 0.83
N ASN A 90 11.35 -6.30 0.58
CA ASN A 90 10.33 -6.18 1.61
C ASN A 90 10.21 -7.45 2.47
N SER A 91 9.39 -7.38 3.53
CA SER A 91 9.17 -8.53 4.43
C SER A 91 8.44 -9.72 3.78
N TYR A 92 7.85 -9.53 2.59
CA TYR A 92 7.36 -10.63 1.77
C TYR A 92 8.47 -11.29 0.94
N GLY A 93 9.59 -10.60 0.72
CA GLY A 93 10.69 -11.04 -0.15
C GLY A 93 10.67 -10.41 -1.54
N ALA A 94 9.70 -9.56 -1.87
CA ALA A 94 9.63 -8.88 -3.17
C ALA A 94 10.47 -7.60 -3.19
N LEU A 95 11.02 -7.27 -4.37
CA LEU A 95 11.78 -6.06 -4.60
C LEU A 95 10.87 -4.84 -4.73
N CYS A 96 11.29 -3.72 -4.16
CA CYS A 96 10.61 -2.44 -4.25
C CYS A 96 11.62 -1.33 -4.52
N LEU A 97 11.31 -0.48 -5.49
CA LEU A 97 11.99 0.79 -5.72
C LEU A 97 11.48 1.82 -4.71
N ASN A 98 12.39 2.64 -4.18
CA ASN A 98 12.10 3.78 -3.35
C ASN A 98 12.82 4.99 -3.95
N SER A 99 12.07 6.02 -4.34
CA SER A 99 12.60 7.28 -4.86
C SER A 99 12.24 8.41 -3.88
N PRO A 100 13.16 9.32 -3.55
CA PRO A 100 12.85 10.42 -2.65
C PRO A 100 11.80 11.37 -3.22
N ASP A 101 11.71 11.50 -4.55
CA ASP A 101 10.98 12.59 -5.20
C ASP A 101 10.31 12.28 -6.55
N VAL A 102 10.45 11.07 -7.10
CA VAL A 102 9.71 10.68 -8.31
C VAL A 102 8.38 10.03 -7.93
N LEU A 103 7.30 10.74 -8.21
CA LEU A 103 5.95 10.43 -7.77
C LEU A 103 5.38 9.17 -8.43
N PHE A 104 5.05 8.19 -7.59
CA PHE A 104 4.17 7.07 -7.91
C PHE A 104 2.85 7.18 -7.14
N ALA A 105 1.78 6.59 -7.68
CA ALA A 105 0.52 6.41 -7.00
C ALA A 105 -0.07 5.02 -7.30
N ASP A 106 -0.29 4.21 -6.27
CA ASP A 106 -0.99 2.93 -6.39
C ASP A 106 -2.50 3.14 -6.16
N ILE A 107 -3.32 2.75 -7.15
CA ILE A 107 -4.78 2.88 -7.15
C ILE A 107 -5.37 1.47 -7.12
N ASP A 108 -5.96 1.05 -6.02
CA ASP A 108 -6.61 -0.26 -5.95
C ASP A 108 -7.90 -0.30 -6.78
N HIS A 109 -8.17 -1.47 -7.37
CA HIS A 109 -9.44 -1.73 -8.02
C HIS A 109 -10.59 -1.68 -7.01
N ALA A 110 -11.66 -0.98 -7.38
CA ALA A 110 -12.89 -1.02 -6.62
C ALA A 110 -13.38 -2.47 -6.53
N GLN A 111 -13.77 -2.91 -5.33
CA GLN A 111 -14.37 -4.22 -5.17
C GLN A 111 -15.68 -4.28 -5.95
N PRO A 112 -15.91 -5.36 -6.73
CA PRO A 112 -17.16 -5.51 -7.46
C PRO A 112 -18.33 -5.60 -6.47
N PRO A 113 -19.52 -5.09 -6.84
CA PRO A 113 -20.69 -5.13 -5.98
C PRO A 113 -21.05 -6.58 -5.63
N ALA A 114 -21.15 -6.85 -4.32
CA ALA A 114 -21.46 -8.15 -3.75
C ALA A 114 -22.33 -7.99 -2.49
N GLY A 115 -22.97 -9.09 -2.06
CA GLY A 115 -23.80 -9.12 -0.86
C GLY A 115 -25.08 -8.29 -0.97
N CYS A 116 -25.47 -7.63 0.12
CA CYS A 116 -26.62 -6.73 0.13
C CYS A 116 -26.18 -5.33 -0.31
N VAL A 117 -26.61 -4.92 -1.50
CA VAL A 117 -26.34 -3.57 -2.06
C VAL A 117 -27.49 -2.60 -1.85
N MET A 118 -28.61 -3.10 -1.36
CA MET A 118 -29.78 -2.30 -0.98
C MET A 118 -29.50 -1.59 0.36
N PRO A 119 -29.87 -0.30 0.51
CA PRO A 119 -29.81 0.37 1.81
C PRO A 119 -30.69 -0.35 2.84
N ALA A 120 -30.21 -0.51 4.07
CA ALA A 120 -30.92 -1.23 5.12
C ALA A 120 -32.33 -0.68 5.39
N ILE A 121 -32.51 0.64 5.28
CA ILE A 121 -33.82 1.29 5.44
C ILE A 121 -34.80 0.83 4.35
N VAL A 122 -34.35 0.74 3.09
CA VAL A 122 -35.20 0.28 1.99
C VAL A 122 -35.58 -1.20 2.19
N ALA A 123 -34.63 -2.03 2.60
CA ALA A 123 -34.91 -3.43 2.92
C ALA A 123 -35.92 -3.56 4.07
N ALA A 124 -35.77 -2.76 5.13
CA ALA A 124 -36.69 -2.73 6.27
C ALA A 124 -38.10 -2.29 5.86
N VAL A 125 -38.22 -1.28 5.00
CA VAL A 125 -39.52 -0.82 4.47
C VAL A 125 -40.20 -1.90 3.64
N VAL A 126 -39.46 -2.61 2.77
CA VAL A 126 -40.02 -3.73 1.97
C VAL A 126 -40.49 -4.87 2.87
N LEU A 127 -39.71 -5.23 3.90
CA LEU A 127 -40.09 -6.26 4.88
C LEU A 127 -41.33 -5.85 5.68
N LEU A 128 -41.38 -4.60 6.14
CA LEU A 128 -42.51 -4.08 6.90
C LEU A 128 -43.78 -4.02 6.05
N ALA A 129 -43.67 -3.59 4.79
CA ALA A 129 -44.78 -3.62 3.84
C ALA A 129 -45.28 -5.05 3.60
N GLY A 130 -44.37 -6.03 3.44
CA GLY A 130 -44.74 -7.45 3.32
C GLY A 130 -45.47 -7.98 4.55
N ALA A 131 -44.98 -7.65 5.76
CA ALA A 131 -45.59 -8.05 7.01
C ALA A 131 -46.99 -7.43 7.22
N VAL A 132 -47.15 -6.13 6.98
CA VAL A 132 -48.44 -5.41 7.07
C VAL A 132 -49.44 -5.95 6.05
N THR A 133 -49.01 -6.23 4.83
CA THR A 133 -49.89 -6.81 3.81
C THR A 133 -50.31 -8.23 4.20
N GLY A 134 -49.39 -9.02 4.75
CA GLY A 134 -49.69 -10.36 5.27
C GLY A 134 -50.67 -10.36 6.45
N THR A 135 -50.55 -9.42 7.38
CA THR A 135 -51.47 -9.29 8.52
C THR A 135 -52.87 -8.86 8.08
N LEU A 136 -52.97 -7.93 7.12
CA LEU A 136 -54.24 -7.51 6.51
C LEU A 136 -54.94 -8.64 5.76
N LEU A 137 -54.20 -9.63 5.28
CA LEU A 137 -54.70 -10.82 4.58
C LEU A 137 -54.82 -12.07 5.48
N TRP A 138 -54.76 -11.93 6.82
CA TRP A 138 -54.82 -13.03 7.81
C TRP A 138 -53.71 -14.10 7.71
N HIS A 139 -52.62 -13.84 6.99
CA HIS A 139 -51.50 -14.77 6.79
C HIS A 139 -50.15 -14.06 6.98
N TRP A 140 -49.85 -13.64 8.21
CA TRP A 140 -48.63 -12.87 8.52
C TRP A 140 -47.32 -13.59 8.15
N LEU A 141 -47.25 -14.92 8.33
CA LEU A 141 -46.09 -15.74 7.93
C LEU A 141 -45.86 -15.68 6.41
N VAL A 142 -46.94 -15.74 5.61
CA VAL A 142 -46.85 -15.67 4.15
C VAL A 142 -46.38 -14.29 3.71
N GLY A 143 -46.90 -13.22 4.32
CA GLY A 143 -46.45 -11.85 4.04
C GLY A 143 -44.98 -11.61 4.39
N LEU A 144 -44.51 -12.18 5.51
CA LEU A 144 -43.09 -12.12 5.89
C LEU A 144 -42.20 -12.85 4.87
N VAL A 145 -42.58 -14.07 4.46
CA VAL A 145 -41.83 -14.86 3.46
C VAL A 145 -41.78 -14.13 2.11
N LEU A 146 -42.91 -13.58 1.65
CA LEU A 146 -42.97 -12.80 0.41
C LEU A 146 -42.15 -11.51 0.51
N GLY A 147 -42.15 -10.84 1.66
CA GLY A 147 -41.32 -9.67 1.92
C GLY A 147 -39.82 -9.99 1.84
N VAL A 148 -39.38 -11.10 2.46
CA VAL A 148 -37.99 -11.57 2.36
C VAL A 148 -37.65 -11.92 0.91
N ALA A 149 -38.52 -12.65 0.21
CA ALA A 149 -38.32 -12.99 -1.19
C ALA A 149 -38.21 -11.74 -2.07
N ALA A 150 -39.04 -10.72 -1.83
CA ALA A 150 -38.98 -9.44 -2.52
C ALA A 150 -37.65 -8.71 -2.26
N VAL A 151 -37.16 -8.66 -1.02
CA VAL A 151 -35.83 -8.08 -0.72
C VAL A 151 -34.73 -8.81 -1.46
N VAL A 152 -34.75 -10.16 -1.46
CA VAL A 152 -33.75 -10.97 -2.18
C VAL A 152 -33.79 -10.71 -3.69
N LEU A 153 -34.98 -10.69 -4.30
CA LEU A 153 -35.15 -10.45 -5.73
C LEU A 153 -34.72 -9.04 -6.14
N VAL A 154 -35.14 -8.01 -5.39
CA VAL A 154 -34.74 -6.63 -5.68
C VAL A 154 -33.23 -6.45 -5.47
N ASN A 155 -32.65 -7.03 -4.42
CA ASN A 155 -31.19 -7.00 -4.22
C ASN A 155 -30.46 -7.70 -5.37
N ALA A 156 -30.94 -8.85 -5.85
CA ALA A 156 -30.37 -9.57 -6.99
C ALA A 156 -30.43 -8.73 -8.28
N ALA A 157 -31.56 -8.08 -8.55
CA ALA A 157 -31.72 -7.17 -9.69
C ALA A 157 -30.79 -5.95 -9.59
N LEU A 158 -30.66 -5.36 -8.40
CA LEU A 158 -29.72 -4.25 -8.16
C LEU A 158 -28.26 -4.69 -8.33
N LEU A 159 -27.89 -5.86 -7.82
CA LEU A 159 -26.56 -6.45 -8.03
C LEU A 159 -26.27 -6.64 -9.51
N LEU A 160 -27.19 -7.24 -10.26
CA LEU A 160 -27.05 -7.46 -11.70
C LEU A 160 -26.86 -6.13 -12.43
N ARG A 161 -27.71 -5.13 -12.14
CA ARG A 161 -27.62 -3.80 -12.74
C ARG A 161 -26.31 -3.09 -12.41
N ARG A 162 -25.83 -3.18 -11.16
CA ARG A 162 -24.54 -2.60 -10.75
C ARG A 162 -23.36 -3.31 -11.44
N ARG A 163 -23.41 -4.64 -11.57
CA ARG A 163 -22.40 -5.43 -12.31
C ARG A 163 -22.38 -5.08 -13.80
N GLN A 164 -23.54 -4.96 -14.43
CA GLN A 164 -23.65 -4.53 -15.83
C GLN A 164 -23.10 -3.12 -16.03
N ARG A 165 -23.44 -2.17 -15.14
CA ARG A 165 -22.86 -0.81 -15.18
C ARG A 165 -21.35 -0.81 -15.02
N LEU A 166 -20.83 -1.63 -14.09
CA LEU A 166 -19.39 -1.78 -13.90
C LEU A 166 -18.72 -2.34 -15.16
N ALA A 167 -19.30 -3.38 -15.76
CA ALA A 167 -18.79 -3.96 -17.01
C ALA A 167 -18.83 -2.95 -18.17
N ALA A 168 -19.93 -2.21 -18.32
CA ALA A 168 -20.07 -1.15 -19.32
C ALA A 168 -19.08 0.01 -19.12
N ALA A 169 -18.62 0.25 -17.89
CA ALA A 169 -17.59 1.23 -17.57
C ALA A 169 -16.15 0.70 -17.75
N GLY A 170 -15.96 -0.47 -18.37
CA GLY A 170 -14.64 -1.09 -18.55
C GLY A 170 -14.14 -1.85 -17.31
N GLY A 171 -15.05 -2.25 -16.42
CA GLY A 171 -14.71 -2.94 -15.18
C GLY A 171 -14.08 -2.00 -14.13
N ALA A 172 -13.47 -2.61 -13.11
CA ALA A 172 -12.79 -1.84 -12.05
C ALA A 172 -11.58 -1.06 -12.58
N GLU A 173 -10.91 -1.61 -13.60
CA GLU A 173 -9.79 -0.95 -14.26
C GLU A 173 -10.23 0.27 -15.06
N GLY A 174 -11.29 0.16 -15.86
CA GLY A 174 -11.83 1.28 -16.63
C GLY A 174 -12.26 2.45 -15.73
N LEU A 175 -12.87 2.16 -14.58
CA LEU A 175 -13.19 3.19 -13.57
C LEU A 175 -11.92 3.85 -12.99
N ALA A 176 -10.87 3.08 -12.72
CA ALA A 176 -9.61 3.63 -12.22
C ALA A 176 -8.92 4.49 -13.28
N LEU A 177 -8.86 4.03 -14.54
CA LEU A 177 -8.32 4.79 -15.67
C LEU A 177 -9.10 6.09 -15.92
N ARG A 178 -10.42 6.06 -15.80
CA ARG A 178 -11.26 7.25 -15.96
C ARG A 178 -10.94 8.35 -14.94
N ARG A 179 -10.57 7.98 -13.71
CA ARG A 179 -10.10 8.97 -12.71
C ARG A 179 -8.79 9.63 -13.12
N VAL A 180 -7.85 8.85 -13.68
CA VAL A 180 -6.58 9.37 -14.20
C VAL A 180 -6.82 10.29 -15.40
N GLU A 181 -7.73 9.91 -16.29
CA GLU A 181 -8.11 10.68 -17.48
C GLU A 181 -8.75 12.02 -17.09
N VAL A 182 -9.76 12.02 -16.23
CA VAL A 182 -10.40 13.25 -15.71
C VAL A 182 -9.40 14.15 -15.01
N PHE A 183 -8.49 13.58 -14.21
CA PHE A 183 -7.43 14.36 -13.58
C PHE A 183 -6.51 15.01 -14.63
N SER A 184 -6.09 14.25 -15.63
CA SER A 184 -5.21 14.75 -16.70
C SER A 184 -5.87 15.82 -17.57
N GLU A 185 -7.17 15.74 -17.83
CA GLU A 185 -7.92 16.78 -18.54
C GLU A 185 -7.93 18.11 -17.77
N GLN A 186 -7.95 18.05 -16.45
CA GLN A 186 -7.88 19.22 -15.57
C GLN A 186 -6.45 19.76 -15.38
N HIS A 187 -5.44 18.96 -15.72
CA HIS A 187 -4.01 19.25 -15.53
C HIS A 187 -3.23 18.88 -16.80
N PRO A 188 -3.44 19.60 -17.93
CA PRO A 188 -2.88 19.22 -19.23
C PRO A 188 -1.35 19.27 -19.27
N ASP A 189 -0.73 20.04 -18.38
CA ASP A 189 0.71 20.17 -18.18
C ASP A 189 1.35 18.97 -17.44
N TRP A 190 0.53 18.08 -16.90
CA TRP A 190 1.00 16.86 -16.23
C TRP A 190 1.22 15.73 -17.24
N HIS A 191 2.43 15.22 -17.30
CA HIS A 191 2.71 13.94 -17.96
C HIS A 191 2.55 12.79 -16.95
N LEU A 192 1.58 11.90 -17.19
CA LEU A 192 1.34 10.70 -16.38
C LEU A 192 1.46 9.43 -17.22
N ARG A 193 2.09 8.38 -16.67
CA ARG A 193 2.09 7.01 -17.23
C ARG A 193 1.28 6.10 -16.34
N ALA A 194 0.34 5.35 -16.90
CA ALA A 194 -0.44 4.35 -16.17
C ALA A 194 0.01 2.93 -16.50
N TYR A 195 0.04 2.09 -15.47
CA TYR A 195 0.44 0.69 -15.51
C TYR A 195 -0.65 -0.16 -14.86
N ARG A 196 -1.02 -1.27 -15.50
CA ARG A 196 -1.87 -2.30 -14.92
C ARG A 196 -1.08 -3.11 -13.90
N THR A 197 -1.64 -3.32 -12.73
CA THR A 197 -1.12 -4.26 -11.73
C THR A 197 -2.17 -5.35 -11.46
N PRO A 198 -1.85 -6.47 -10.80
CA PRO A 198 -2.85 -7.50 -10.57
C PRO A 198 -4.02 -7.12 -9.65
N ALA A 199 -3.95 -5.98 -8.93
CA ALA A 199 -5.02 -5.55 -8.01
C ALA A 199 -5.45 -4.09 -8.22
N GLY A 200 -5.00 -3.43 -9.28
CA GLY A 200 -5.14 -1.99 -9.39
C GLY A 200 -4.35 -1.39 -10.55
N LEU A 201 -4.19 -0.08 -10.52
CA LEU A 201 -3.27 0.67 -11.37
C LEU A 201 -2.10 1.21 -10.56
N ARG A 202 -1.00 1.43 -11.23
CA ARG A 202 0.08 2.30 -10.78
C ARG A 202 0.20 3.47 -11.74
N VAL A 203 0.30 4.68 -11.21
CA VAL A 203 0.53 5.89 -11.99
C VAL A 203 1.91 6.46 -11.63
N LEU A 204 2.65 6.91 -12.63
CA LEU A 204 3.96 7.55 -12.50
C LEU A 204 3.90 8.95 -13.14
N ALA A 205 4.31 9.97 -12.40
CA ALA A 205 4.47 11.31 -12.96
C ALA A 205 5.84 11.47 -13.61
N MET A 206 5.86 12.00 -14.83
CA MET A 206 7.07 12.11 -15.65
C MET A 206 7.59 13.55 -15.80
N HIS A 207 6.74 14.55 -15.59
CA HIS A 207 7.02 15.95 -15.95
C HIS A 207 7.81 16.72 -14.87
N ALA A 208 7.84 16.26 -13.63
CA ALA A 208 8.48 16.93 -12.49
C ALA A 208 8.82 15.94 -11.35
N THR A 209 9.59 16.42 -10.38
CA THR A 209 9.81 15.78 -9.08
C THR A 209 8.97 16.48 -8.00
N PHE A 210 8.69 15.76 -6.92
CA PHE A 210 7.81 16.18 -5.83
C PHE A 210 8.41 15.83 -4.48
N SER A 211 8.19 16.66 -3.46
CA SER A 211 8.44 16.22 -2.08
C SER A 211 7.22 15.42 -1.60
N PRO A 212 7.37 14.25 -0.95
CA PRO A 212 6.25 13.51 -0.37
C PRO A 212 5.40 14.30 0.65
N GLU A 213 5.88 15.46 1.09
CA GLU A 213 5.21 16.39 2.00
C GLU A 213 4.42 17.50 1.29
N ASP A 214 4.52 17.61 -0.03
CA ASP A 214 3.86 18.66 -0.81
C ASP A 214 2.33 18.61 -0.65
N GLU A 215 1.71 19.76 -0.40
CA GLU A 215 0.26 19.86 -0.22
C GLU A 215 -0.51 19.47 -1.50
N GLN A 216 0.05 19.78 -2.68
CA GLN A 216 -0.55 19.42 -3.97
C GLN A 216 -0.71 17.90 -4.13
N LEU A 217 0.14 17.08 -3.51
CA LEU A 217 0.04 15.63 -3.57
C LEU A 217 -1.22 15.09 -2.88
N GLN A 218 -1.73 15.76 -1.86
CA GLN A 218 -2.96 15.34 -1.20
C GLN A 218 -4.16 15.49 -2.14
N ALA A 219 -4.22 16.59 -2.90
CA ALA A 219 -5.24 16.79 -3.93
C ALA A 219 -5.10 15.75 -5.06
N PHE A 220 -3.87 15.48 -5.51
CA PHE A 220 -3.57 14.43 -6.49
C PHE A 220 -4.01 13.04 -6.05
N PHE A 221 -3.57 12.59 -4.86
CA PHE A 221 -3.92 11.27 -4.32
C PHE A 221 -5.43 11.11 -4.12
N LYS A 222 -6.11 12.18 -3.66
CA LYS A 222 -7.57 12.18 -3.50
C LYS A 222 -8.27 12.07 -4.85
N ALA A 223 -7.84 12.82 -5.86
CA ALA A 223 -8.45 12.81 -7.18
C ALA A 223 -8.32 11.45 -7.88
N LEU A 224 -7.14 10.82 -7.80
CA LEU A 224 -6.89 9.50 -8.37
C LEU A 224 -7.51 8.37 -7.52
N GLY A 225 -7.81 8.64 -6.25
CA GLY A 225 -8.23 7.63 -5.28
C GLY A 225 -7.12 6.63 -4.98
N THR A 226 -5.92 7.15 -4.77
CA THR A 226 -4.73 6.39 -4.34
C THR A 226 -4.98 5.70 -3.00
N ASP A 227 -4.38 4.53 -2.81
CA ASP A 227 -4.44 3.79 -1.54
C ASP A 227 -4.01 4.68 -0.36
N THR A 228 -4.83 4.71 0.69
CA THR A 228 -4.63 5.64 1.82
C THR A 228 -3.45 5.21 2.68
N LEU A 229 -3.18 3.91 2.78
CA LEU A 229 -1.99 3.40 3.45
C LEU A 229 -0.75 3.80 2.66
N TYR A 230 -0.74 3.62 1.35
CA TYR A 230 0.33 4.06 0.45
C TYR A 230 0.64 5.55 0.61
N ALA A 231 -0.37 6.42 0.50
CA ALA A 231 -0.20 7.86 0.63
C ALA A 231 0.37 8.25 2.01
N ARG A 232 -0.11 7.60 3.09
CA ARG A 232 0.44 7.79 4.44
C ARG A 232 1.89 7.33 4.53
N MET A 233 2.22 6.17 3.94
CA MET A 233 3.57 5.64 3.95
C MET A 233 4.56 6.50 3.18
N CYS A 234 4.15 7.15 2.09
CA CYS A 234 5.03 8.06 1.35
C CYS A 234 5.53 9.20 2.24
N ARG A 235 4.62 9.78 3.04
CA ARG A 235 4.97 10.81 4.03
C ARG A 235 5.87 10.28 5.14
N LEU A 236 5.54 9.11 5.71
CA LEU A 236 6.29 8.56 6.84
C LEU A 236 7.71 8.10 6.47
N GLN A 237 7.95 7.67 5.23
CA GLN A 237 9.27 7.23 4.75
C GLN A 237 10.01 8.33 3.96
N HIS A 238 9.36 9.47 3.72
CA HIS A 238 9.86 10.54 2.85
C HIS A 238 10.32 10.00 1.48
N CYS A 239 9.53 9.10 0.89
CA CYS A 239 9.79 8.57 -0.45
C CYS A 239 8.51 8.07 -1.14
N PHE A 240 8.56 7.97 -2.46
CA PHE A 240 7.58 7.25 -3.26
C PHE A 240 8.10 5.85 -3.54
N ARG A 241 7.21 4.87 -3.37
CA ARG A 241 7.57 3.46 -3.46
C ARG A 241 6.85 2.78 -4.62
N ALA A 242 7.54 1.87 -5.31
CA ALA A 242 6.95 1.05 -6.37
C ALA A 242 7.46 -0.39 -6.27
N ARG A 243 6.55 -1.37 -6.24
CA ARG A 243 6.91 -2.80 -6.24
C ARG A 243 7.44 -3.21 -7.62
N LEU A 244 8.62 -3.83 -7.66
CA LEU A 244 9.30 -4.25 -8.88
C LEU A 244 9.13 -5.74 -9.20
N THR A 245 8.91 -6.60 -8.21
CA THR A 245 8.69 -8.04 -8.46
C THR A 245 7.37 -8.55 -7.87
N PRO A 246 6.81 -9.64 -8.40
CA PRO A 246 5.53 -10.20 -7.96
C PRO A 246 5.41 -10.47 -6.46
N LYS A 247 4.18 -10.47 -5.95
CA LYS A 247 3.96 -10.98 -4.59
C LYS A 247 4.20 -12.51 -4.57
N PRO A 248 4.95 -13.07 -3.61
CA PRO A 248 5.36 -14.48 -3.66
C PRO A 248 4.21 -15.48 -3.80
N TRP A 249 3.07 -15.20 -3.16
CA TRP A 249 1.89 -16.07 -3.24
C TRP A 249 1.18 -16.06 -4.58
N ARG A 250 1.37 -15.02 -5.41
CA ARG A 250 0.81 -14.97 -6.77
C ARG A 250 1.64 -15.78 -7.77
N VAL A 251 2.91 -16.05 -7.45
CA VAL A 251 3.79 -16.95 -8.21
C VAL A 251 3.89 -18.34 -7.58
N GLY A 252 2.96 -18.68 -6.67
CA GLY A 252 2.81 -20.03 -6.11
C GLY A 252 3.69 -20.36 -4.90
N LEU A 253 4.40 -19.40 -4.30
CA LEU A 253 5.05 -19.64 -3.00
C LEU A 253 4.02 -19.57 -1.87
N ARG A 254 3.82 -20.71 -1.20
CA ARG A 254 2.84 -20.86 -0.10
C ARG A 254 3.40 -20.48 1.27
N TYR A 255 4.71 -20.25 1.36
CA TYR A 255 5.41 -20.00 2.61
C TYR A 255 6.20 -18.70 2.54
N ARG A 256 6.33 -18.02 3.69
CA ARG A 256 7.00 -16.72 3.79
C ARG A 256 8.51 -16.88 3.69
N ILE A 257 9.17 -15.79 3.32
CA ILE A 257 10.63 -15.67 3.42
C ILE A 257 11.09 -16.05 4.83
N ARG A 258 12.22 -16.74 4.93
CA ARG A 258 12.79 -17.22 6.18
C ARG A 258 13.92 -16.30 6.66
N PRO A 259 14.02 -16.01 7.97
CA PRO A 259 12.97 -16.15 8.97
C PRO A 259 11.76 -15.22 8.67
N PRO A 260 10.53 -15.57 9.09
CA PRO A 260 9.31 -14.82 8.76
C PRO A 260 9.14 -13.60 9.67
N VAL A 261 10.12 -12.70 9.65
CA VAL A 261 10.13 -11.48 10.46
C VAL A 261 9.68 -10.27 9.65
N ALA A 262 9.04 -9.32 10.33
CA ALA A 262 8.58 -8.08 9.72
C ALA A 262 9.70 -7.07 9.44
N ALA A 263 10.83 -7.20 10.13
CA ALA A 263 11.94 -6.26 10.08
C ALA A 263 13.25 -7.00 9.77
N TRP A 264 13.92 -6.55 8.71
CA TRP A 264 15.23 -7.03 8.29
C TRP A 264 16.28 -6.89 9.39
N SER A 265 17.29 -7.76 9.43
CA SER A 265 18.50 -7.54 10.23
C SER A 265 19.74 -8.08 9.50
N ALA A 266 20.92 -7.49 9.74
CA ALA A 266 22.12 -7.84 9.00
C ALA A 266 22.55 -9.31 9.21
N GLU A 267 22.23 -9.87 10.38
CA GLU A 267 22.50 -11.28 10.72
C GLU A 267 21.74 -12.26 9.79
N GLN A 268 20.69 -11.78 9.12
CA GLN A 268 19.90 -12.58 8.19
C GLN A 268 20.51 -12.64 6.79
N ALA A 269 21.51 -11.80 6.46
CA ALA A 269 22.14 -11.73 5.14
C ALA A 269 22.68 -13.08 4.66
N ASN A 270 23.37 -13.80 5.54
CA ASN A 270 24.01 -15.06 5.22
C ASN A 270 23.20 -16.27 5.68
N ASN A 271 21.92 -16.08 6.02
CA ASN A 271 21.07 -17.19 6.47
C ASN A 271 20.77 -18.13 5.29
N PRO A 272 21.13 -19.42 5.35
CA PRO A 272 21.01 -20.33 4.21
C PRO A 272 19.55 -20.58 3.81
N ASP A 273 18.62 -20.69 4.77
CA ASP A 273 17.19 -20.82 4.50
C ASP A 273 16.63 -19.59 3.76
N ARG A 274 17.12 -18.40 4.11
CA ARG A 274 16.74 -17.15 3.44
C ARG A 274 17.23 -17.16 2.00
N LEU A 275 18.50 -17.46 1.78
CA LEU A 275 19.12 -17.46 0.46
C LEU A 275 18.47 -18.50 -0.45
N ALA A 276 18.19 -19.70 0.06
CA ALA A 276 17.46 -20.74 -0.66
C ALA A 276 16.04 -20.29 -1.03
N TRP A 277 15.32 -19.63 -0.10
CA TRP A 277 14.01 -19.07 -0.38
C TRP A 277 14.06 -18.00 -1.48
N ILE A 278 15.05 -17.09 -1.41
CA ILE A 278 15.22 -16.01 -2.40
C ILE A 278 15.50 -16.60 -3.78
N ALA A 279 16.38 -17.60 -3.87
CA ALA A 279 16.70 -18.26 -5.13
C ALA A 279 15.46 -18.95 -5.76
N GLU A 280 14.64 -19.64 -4.94
CA GLU A 280 13.38 -20.22 -5.44
C GLU A 280 12.40 -19.13 -5.90
N TYR A 281 12.26 -18.06 -5.11
CA TYR A 281 11.37 -16.94 -5.43
C TYR A 281 11.78 -16.24 -6.72
N GLU A 282 13.06 -15.97 -6.93
CA GLU A 282 13.57 -15.31 -8.13
C GLU A 282 13.36 -16.18 -9.38
N LYS A 283 13.63 -17.49 -9.27
CA LYS A 283 13.36 -18.46 -10.34
C LYS A 283 11.88 -18.48 -10.74
N LYS A 284 10.97 -18.49 -9.76
CA LYS A 284 9.51 -18.48 -10.02
C LYS A 284 9.02 -17.14 -10.55
N SER A 285 9.59 -16.04 -10.06
CA SER A 285 9.18 -14.69 -10.44
C SER A 285 9.59 -14.32 -11.87
N ALA A 286 10.64 -14.95 -12.42
CA ALA A 286 11.16 -14.65 -13.76
C ALA A 286 10.12 -14.80 -14.89
N GLY A 287 9.09 -15.63 -14.71
CA GLY A 287 8.02 -15.82 -15.70
C GLY A 287 6.88 -14.81 -15.62
N PHE A 288 6.99 -13.76 -14.78
CA PHE A 288 5.91 -12.82 -14.51
C PHE A 288 6.40 -11.37 -14.54
N ALA A 289 5.50 -10.45 -14.89
CA ALA A 289 5.69 -9.03 -14.72
C ALA A 289 4.95 -8.51 -13.48
N ALA A 290 5.52 -7.53 -12.78
CA ALA A 290 4.87 -6.93 -11.60
C ALA A 290 3.76 -5.94 -12.01
N CYS A 291 3.90 -5.34 -13.18
CA CYS A 291 2.90 -4.48 -13.81
C CYS A 291 3.06 -4.53 -15.34
N ALA A 292 2.09 -4.03 -16.09
CA ALA A 292 2.17 -3.84 -17.54
C ALA A 292 1.85 -2.40 -17.89
N TYR A 293 2.65 -1.76 -18.73
CA TYR A 293 2.38 -0.41 -19.22
C TYR A 293 1.08 -0.38 -20.03
N LEU A 294 0.24 0.64 -19.80
CA LEU A 294 -1.03 0.81 -20.49
C LEU A 294 -0.98 1.95 -21.50
N ARG A 295 -0.87 3.18 -21.00
CA ARG A 295 -0.83 4.41 -21.80
C ARG A 295 -0.31 5.58 -20.99
N SER A 296 -0.02 6.67 -21.69
CA SER A 296 0.34 7.97 -21.11
C SER A 296 -0.78 8.98 -21.26
N PHE A 297 -0.80 9.99 -20.39
CA PHE A 297 -1.79 11.06 -20.33
C PHE A 297 -1.09 12.43 -20.22
N GLY A 298 -1.79 13.46 -20.69
CA GLY A 298 -1.34 14.87 -20.69
C GLY A 298 -0.15 15.13 -21.61
N ASP A 299 0.69 16.10 -21.27
CA ASP A 299 1.83 16.52 -22.10
C ASP A 299 2.99 15.51 -22.08
N THR A 300 2.96 14.55 -22.99
CA THR A 300 4.00 13.51 -23.09
C THR A 300 5.37 14.02 -23.54
N THR A 301 5.47 15.26 -24.01
CA THR A 301 6.75 15.88 -24.40
C THR A 301 7.53 16.39 -23.19
N ARG A 302 6.82 16.69 -22.09
CA ARG A 302 7.43 17.19 -20.85
C ARG A 302 7.92 16.03 -19.99
N VAL A 303 9.23 15.84 -19.96
CA VAL A 303 9.88 14.77 -19.20
C VAL A 303 11.04 15.32 -18.39
N HIS A 304 10.99 15.10 -17.07
CA HIS A 304 12.07 15.41 -16.16
C HIS A 304 13.12 14.30 -16.19
N ALA A 305 14.41 14.66 -16.31
CA ALA A 305 15.51 13.68 -16.48
C ALA A 305 15.57 12.62 -15.38
N LYS A 306 15.31 13.01 -14.12
CA LYS A 306 15.26 12.05 -13.01
C LYS A 306 14.05 11.10 -13.07
N ALA A 307 12.89 11.61 -13.50
CA ALA A 307 11.71 10.78 -13.65
C ALA A 307 11.89 9.78 -14.80
N GLU A 308 12.58 10.19 -15.88
CA GLU A 308 12.98 9.31 -16.97
C GLU A 308 13.90 8.17 -16.53
N HIS A 309 14.92 8.48 -15.73
CA HIS A 309 15.82 7.49 -15.16
C HIS A 309 15.06 6.49 -14.25
N VAL A 310 14.21 6.98 -13.35
CA VAL A 310 13.38 6.13 -12.48
C VAL A 310 12.39 5.28 -13.29
N ARG A 311 11.79 5.84 -14.35
CA ARG A 311 10.91 5.11 -15.25
C ARG A 311 11.65 3.98 -15.96
N ASP A 312 12.84 4.22 -16.50
CA ASP A 312 13.66 3.18 -17.12
C ASP A 312 13.97 2.04 -16.13
N LEU A 313 14.45 2.39 -14.93
CA LEU A 313 14.75 1.43 -13.88
C LEU A 313 13.50 0.63 -13.47
N HIS A 314 12.36 1.32 -13.30
CA HIS A 314 11.07 0.71 -12.98
C HIS A 314 10.61 -0.24 -14.09
N ASP A 315 10.53 0.22 -15.33
CA ASP A 315 9.97 -0.55 -16.45
C ASP A 315 10.82 -1.80 -16.72
N ARG A 316 12.15 -1.68 -16.66
CA ARG A 316 13.08 -2.81 -16.83
C ARG A 316 12.96 -3.85 -15.73
N LEU A 317 12.97 -3.44 -14.46
CA LEU A 317 12.95 -4.38 -13.32
C LEU A 317 11.56 -4.98 -13.08
N SER A 318 10.50 -4.23 -13.39
CA SER A 318 9.12 -4.71 -13.29
C SER A 318 8.64 -5.50 -14.50
N ARG A 319 9.45 -5.52 -15.57
CA ARG A 319 9.12 -6.13 -16.87
C ARG A 319 7.85 -5.51 -17.47
N ALA A 320 7.68 -4.20 -17.29
CA ALA A 320 6.44 -3.49 -17.61
C ALA A 320 6.09 -3.48 -19.10
N GLN A 321 7.09 -3.61 -19.98
CA GLN A 321 6.92 -3.62 -21.43
C GLN A 321 6.81 -5.05 -21.99
N ASP A 322 6.93 -6.07 -21.15
CA ASP A 322 6.93 -7.46 -21.58
C ASP A 322 5.52 -8.05 -21.62
N CYS A 323 5.27 -8.95 -22.56
CA CYS A 323 4.03 -9.73 -22.66
C CYS A 323 4.00 -10.91 -21.67
N LEU A 324 4.28 -10.67 -20.39
CA LEU A 324 4.26 -11.68 -19.33
C LEU A 324 2.94 -11.62 -18.53
N PRO A 325 2.48 -12.75 -17.96
CA PRO A 325 1.38 -12.73 -17.00
C PRO A 325 1.72 -11.86 -15.79
N LEU A 326 0.73 -11.17 -15.23
CA LEU A 326 0.91 -10.29 -14.09
C LEU A 326 0.80 -11.05 -12.76
N ALA A 327 1.72 -10.79 -11.83
CA ALA A 327 1.70 -11.31 -10.46
C ALA A 327 2.27 -10.30 -9.45
#